data_AF-A0A842N4W9-F1
#
_entry.id   AF-A0A842N4W9-F1
#
_cell.length_a   1.000
_cell.length_b   1.000
_cell.length_c   1.000
_cell.angle_alpha   90.00
_cell.angle_beta   90.00
_cell.angle_gamma   90.00
#
_symmetry.space_group_name_H-M   'P 1'
#
loop_
_entity.id
_entity.type
_entity.pdbx_description
1 polymer ?
#
loop_
_entity_poly.entity_id
_entity_poly.type
_entity_poly.pdbx_seq_one_letter_code
_entity_poly.pdbx_strand_id
1 'polypeptide(L)'
;MENLGNKFIQVNGEILPYSVEYRRIRNPRLEFRAEKLLVILPLGWGDETSLLKEKIGWISKKHSEIKAAFERLSKQAGRANSLPIFGEFFEVRQGKSLLFDPEKRIVELDLDDANQKKRL
;
A
#
# COMPACT_ATOMS: atom_id res chain seq x y z
N MET A 1 9.28 -16.09 -18.11
CA MET A 1 8.82 -15.49 -16.84
C MET A 1 7.58 -16.26 -16.44
N GLU A 2 7.69 -17.18 -15.49
CA GLU A 2 6.53 -17.96 -15.05
C GLU A 2 5.58 -17.06 -14.24
N ASN A 3 4.36 -16.96 -14.73
CA ASN A 3 3.23 -16.35 -14.02
C ASN A 3 2.86 -17.31 -12.87
N LEU A 4 3.48 -17.12 -11.70
CA LEU A 4 3.09 -17.82 -10.48
C LEU A 4 1.73 -17.27 -10.06
N GLY A 5 0.68 -18.09 -10.24
CA GLY A 5 -0.71 -17.73 -9.98
C GLY A 5 -0.95 -17.12 -8.60
N ASN A 6 -2.08 -16.42 -8.45
CA ASN A 6 -2.47 -15.80 -7.18
C ASN A 6 -2.45 -16.84 -6.05
N LYS A 7 -1.51 -16.71 -5.12
CA LYS A 7 -1.43 -17.55 -3.92
C LYS A 7 -2.09 -16.82 -2.76
N PHE A 8 -2.46 -17.57 -1.71
CA PHE A 8 -3.17 -17.03 -0.56
C PHE A 8 -2.63 -17.62 0.74
N ILE A 9 -2.56 -16.80 1.79
CA ILE A 9 -2.18 -17.22 3.13
C ILE A 9 -3.22 -16.74 4.15
N GLN A 10 -3.50 -17.55 5.16
CA GLN A 10 -4.42 -17.17 6.22
C GLN A 10 -3.68 -16.34 7.28
N VAL A 11 -4.16 -15.13 7.54
CA VAL A 11 -3.55 -14.15 8.43
C VAL A 11 -4.65 -13.46 9.22
N ASN A 12 -4.60 -13.50 10.56
CA ASN A 12 -5.61 -12.90 11.44
C ASN A 12 -7.06 -13.34 11.15
N GLY A 13 -7.25 -14.58 10.71
CA GLY A 13 -8.58 -15.10 10.32
C GLY A 13 -9.06 -14.66 8.93
N GLU A 14 -8.25 -13.90 8.19
CA GLU A 14 -8.54 -13.41 6.84
C GLU A 14 -7.64 -14.07 5.80
N ILE A 15 -8.07 -14.03 4.54
CA ILE A 15 -7.30 -14.53 3.41
C ILE A 15 -6.51 -13.37 2.81
N LEU A 16 -5.18 -13.44 2.92
CA LEU A 16 -4.25 -12.46 2.35
C LEU A 16 -3.68 -12.98 1.02
N PRO A 17 -3.97 -12.33 -0.12
CA PRO A 17 -3.32 -12.66 -1.38
C PRO A 17 -1.82 -12.35 -1.33
N TYR A 18 -1.02 -13.24 -1.92
CA TYR A 18 0.40 -13.02 -2.08
C TYR A 18 0.95 -13.55 -3.41
N SER A 19 2.09 -13.00 -3.82
CA SER A 19 2.87 -13.45 -4.97
C SER A 19 4.30 -13.75 -4.55
N VAL A 20 4.98 -14.56 -5.36
CA VAL A 20 6.39 -14.92 -5.15
C VAL A 20 7.19 -14.49 -6.36
N GLU A 21 8.29 -13.79 -6.12
CA GLU A 21 9.25 -13.40 -7.14
C GLU A 21 10.65 -13.88 -6.77
N TYR A 22 11.36 -14.42 -7.76
CA TYR A 22 12.75 -14.83 -7.61
C TYR A 22 13.66 -13.75 -8.21
N ARG A 23 14.60 -13.24 -7.42
CA ARG A 23 15.51 -12.16 -7.82
C ARG A 23 16.95 -12.48 -7.43
N ARG A 24 17.91 -11.83 -8.09
CA ARG A 24 19.34 -11.93 -7.78
C ARG A 24 19.67 -11.13 -6.51
N ILE A 25 19.23 -11.64 -5.36
CA ILE A 25 19.44 -11.07 -4.03
C ILE A 25 20.02 -12.12 -3.08
N ARG A 26 20.66 -11.68 -1.98
CA ARG A 26 21.27 -12.59 -1.01
C ARG A 26 20.28 -13.17 0.00
N ASN A 27 19.33 -12.35 0.48
CA ASN A 27 18.41 -12.71 1.56
C ASN A 27 16.96 -12.55 1.10
N PRO A 28 16.04 -13.44 1.53
CA PRO A 28 14.61 -13.27 1.28
C PRO A 28 14.05 -11.98 1.85
N ARG A 29 12.97 -11.47 1.24
CA ARG A 29 12.28 -10.25 1.68
C ARG A 29 10.78 -10.43 1.59
N LEU A 30 10.08 -9.75 2.49
CA LEU A 30 8.63 -9.63 2.50
C LEU A 30 8.28 -8.16 2.34
N GLU A 31 7.45 -7.83 1.36
CA GLU A 31 7.00 -6.48 1.07
C GLU A 31 5.46 -6.44 1.05
N PHE A 32 4.84 -5.51 1.78
CA PHE A 32 3.42 -5.22 1.57
C PHE A 32 3.27 -4.21 0.44
N ARG A 33 2.49 -4.55 -0.58
CA ARG A 33 2.10 -3.68 -1.68
C ARG A 33 0.59 -3.48 -1.61
N ALA A 34 0.19 -2.42 -0.90
CA ALA A 34 -1.20 -2.19 -0.49
C ALA A 34 -1.77 -3.42 0.24
N GLU A 35 -2.78 -4.08 -0.32
CA GLU A 35 -3.48 -5.24 0.27
C GLU A 35 -2.87 -6.59 -0.14
N LYS A 36 -1.72 -6.60 -0.83
CA LYS A 36 -1.04 -7.84 -1.27
C LYS A 36 0.33 -7.98 -0.63
N LEU A 37 0.69 -9.20 -0.25
CA LEU A 37 2.04 -9.53 0.19
C LEU A 37 2.88 -9.95 -1.02
N LEU A 38 4.07 -9.39 -1.17
CA LEU A 38 5.07 -9.84 -2.13
C LEU A 38 6.19 -10.55 -1.38
N VAL A 39 6.44 -11.80 -1.74
CA VAL A 39 7.55 -12.60 -1.25
C VAL A 39 8.65 -12.56 -2.29
N ILE A 40 9.83 -12.06 -1.92
CA ILE A 40 10.99 -12.02 -2.82
C ILE A 40 12.03 -13.00 -2.31
N LEU A 41 12.36 -14.01 -3.11
CA LEU A 41 13.32 -15.05 -2.78
C LEU A 41 14.60 -14.91 -3.64
N PRO A 42 15.77 -15.30 -3.10
CA PRO A 42 16.99 -15.49 -3.90
C PRO A 42 16.80 -16.52 -5.02
N LEU A 43 17.55 -16.37 -6.12
CA LEU A 43 17.63 -17.41 -7.16
C LEU A 43 18.14 -18.73 -6.55
N GLY A 44 17.46 -19.85 -6.86
CA GLY A 44 17.80 -21.17 -6.34
C GLY A 44 17.35 -21.43 -4.89
N TRP A 45 16.65 -20.49 -4.25
CA TRP A 45 15.92 -20.77 -3.02
C TRP A 45 14.81 -21.80 -3.30
N GLY A 46 14.47 -22.62 -2.30
CA GLY A 46 13.30 -23.50 -2.37
C GLY A 46 11.99 -22.71 -2.39
N ASP A 47 10.91 -23.30 -1.88
CA ASP A 47 9.63 -22.58 -1.79
C ASP A 47 9.57 -21.55 -0.64
N GLU A 48 8.53 -20.72 -0.67
CA GLU A 48 8.29 -19.66 0.30
C GLU A 48 7.71 -20.13 1.65
N THR A 49 7.27 -21.38 1.77
CA THR A 49 6.41 -21.86 2.86
C THR A 49 7.09 -21.73 4.22
N SER A 50 8.37 -22.12 4.28
CA SER A 50 9.18 -22.05 5.51
C SER A 50 9.34 -20.61 5.99
N LEU A 51 9.65 -19.69 5.07
CA LEU A 51 9.79 -18.26 5.35
C LEU A 51 8.46 -17.65 5.82
N LEU A 52 7.36 -17.96 5.14
CA LEU A 52 6.03 -17.46 5.50
C LEU A 52 5.63 -17.95 6.90
N LYS A 53 5.88 -19.23 7.21
CA LYS A 53 5.63 -19.81 8.54
C LYS A 53 6.46 -19.14 9.62
N GLU A 54 7.76 -18.94 9.37
CA GLU A 54 8.66 -18.26 10.31
C GLU A 54 8.24 -16.81 10.57
N LYS A 55 7.80 -16.09 9.52
CA LYS A 55 7.45 -14.67 9.61
C LYS A 55 5.96 -14.41 9.84
N ILE A 56 5.15 -15.42 10.13
CA ILE A 56 3.69 -15.27 10.24
C ILE A 56 3.27 -14.23 11.28
N GLY A 57 3.99 -14.12 12.40
CA GLY A 57 3.73 -13.10 13.42
C GLY A 57 4.01 -11.68 12.92
N TRP A 58 5.07 -11.48 12.14
CA TRP A 58 5.38 -10.20 11.52
C TRP A 58 4.35 -9.83 10.46
N ILE A 59 3.98 -10.79 9.60
CA ILE A 59 2.96 -10.62 8.55
C ILE A 59 1.63 -10.22 9.20
N SER A 60 1.22 -10.94 10.24
CA SER A 60 -0.02 -10.68 11.00
C SER A 60 -0.06 -9.28 11.59
N LYS A 61 1.02 -8.87 12.26
CA LYS A 61 1.13 -7.52 12.83
C LYS A 61 1.01 -6.44 11.75
N LYS A 62 1.76 -6.59 10.65
CA LYS A 62 1.79 -5.59 9.57
C LYS A 62 0.47 -5.52 8.82
N HIS A 63 -0.17 -6.66 8.58
CA HIS A 63 -1.49 -6.71 7.98
C HIS A 63 -2.53 -5.96 8.81
N SER A 64 -2.56 -6.16 10.13
CA SER A 64 -3.44 -5.43 11.05
C SER A 64 -3.17 -3.92 11.04
N GLU A 65 -1.91 -3.50 11.06
CA GLU A 65 -1.53 -2.08 11.02
C GLU A 65 -2.03 -1.41 9.73
N ILE A 66 -1.83 -2.05 8.58
CA ILE A 66 -2.27 -1.55 7.26
C ILE A 66 -3.79 -1.47 7.20
N LYS A 67 -4.50 -2.53 7.63
CA LYS A 67 -5.95 -2.56 7.64
C LYS A 67 -6.55 -1.46 8.53
N ALA A 68 -6.01 -1.29 9.74
CA ALA A 68 -6.43 -0.22 10.64
C ALA A 68 -6.18 1.17 10.04
N ALA A 69 -5.09 1.35 9.29
CA ALA A 69 -4.83 2.60 8.57
C ALA A 69 -5.89 2.84 7.48
N PHE A 70 -6.20 1.84 6.66
CA PHE A 70 -7.27 1.94 5.66
C PHE A 70 -8.63 2.25 6.28
N GLU A 71 -9.02 1.56 7.36
CA GLU A 71 -10.29 1.83 8.05
C GLU A 71 -10.37 3.27 8.59
N ARG A 72 -9.27 3.80 9.14
CA ARG A 72 -9.20 5.20 9.58
C ARG A 72 -9.35 6.16 8.39
N LEU A 73 -8.67 5.88 7.29
CA LEU A 73 -8.77 6.68 6.07
C LEU A 73 -10.19 6.65 5.50
N SER A 74 -10.83 5.48 5.40
CA SER A 74 -12.19 5.33 4.90
C SER A 74 -13.23 6.06 5.75
N LYS A 75 -13.07 6.08 7.08
CA LYS A 75 -13.95 6.85 7.98
C LYS A 75 -13.80 8.37 7.78
N GLN A 76 -12.63 8.83 7.35
CA GLN A 76 -12.34 10.25 7.13
C GLN A 76 -12.62 10.70 5.68
N ALA A 77 -12.57 9.77 4.72
CA ALA A 77 -12.87 9.98 3.30
C ALA A 77 -14.33 10.35 3.01
N GLY A 78 -15.25 10.26 3.99
CA GLY A 78 -16.61 10.80 3.88
C GLY A 78 -16.66 12.33 3.75
N ARG A 79 -15.54 13.03 3.90
CA ARG A 79 -15.42 14.46 3.61
C ARG A 79 -15.13 14.64 2.12
N ALA A 80 -16.16 15.00 1.36
CA ALA A 80 -16.00 15.44 -0.03
C ALA A 80 -14.88 16.49 -0.10
N ASN A 81 -14.00 16.36 -1.10
CA ASN A 81 -12.83 17.22 -1.31
C ASN A 81 -11.74 17.12 -0.23
N SER A 82 -11.38 15.91 0.18
CA SER A 82 -10.23 15.69 1.06
C SER A 82 -9.25 14.66 0.50
N LEU A 83 -7.95 14.95 0.61
CA LEU A 83 -6.85 14.11 0.11
C LEU A 83 -5.91 13.75 1.27
N PRO A 84 -5.65 12.46 1.54
CA PRO A 84 -4.67 12.07 2.55
C PRO A 84 -3.25 12.26 2.02
N ILE A 85 -2.47 13.12 2.67
CA ILE A 85 -1.05 13.38 2.40
C ILE A 85 -0.28 13.17 3.71
N PHE A 86 0.75 12.31 3.69
CA PHE A 86 1.57 11.95 4.86
C PHE A 86 0.76 11.53 6.10
N GLY A 87 -0.42 10.91 5.90
CA GLY A 87 -1.29 10.45 6.97
C GLY A 87 -2.22 11.52 7.55
N GLU A 88 -2.17 12.75 7.05
CA GLU A 88 -3.11 13.83 7.39
C GLU A 88 -4.02 14.14 6.21
N PHE A 89 -5.25 14.61 6.48
CA PHE A 89 -6.17 15.01 5.43
C PHE A 89 -6.01 16.48 5.10
N PHE A 90 -5.86 16.75 3.80
CA PHE A 90 -5.80 18.06 3.21
C PHE A 90 -7.12 18.37 2.51
N GLU A 91 -7.63 19.58 2.66
CA GLU A 91 -8.78 20.06 1.91
C GLU A 91 -8.36 20.36 0.47
N VAL A 92 -9.08 19.80 -0.49
CA VAL A 92 -8.87 20.03 -1.92
C VAL A 92 -9.79 21.15 -2.38
N ARG A 93 -9.24 22.21 -2.97
CA ARG A 93 -10.03 23.34 -3.48
C ARG A 93 -9.80 23.57 -4.96
N GLN A 94 -10.83 24.06 -5.65
CA GLN A 94 -10.65 24.58 -7.01
C GLN A 94 -9.80 25.85 -6.94
N GLY A 95 -8.67 25.83 -7.63
CA GLY A 95 -7.76 26.95 -7.80
C GLY A 95 -7.45 27.20 -9.28
N LYS A 96 -6.48 28.07 -9.55
CA LYS A 96 -5.96 28.34 -10.90
C LYS A 96 -4.68 27.56 -11.22
N SER A 97 -4.03 27.03 -10.20
CA SER A 97 -2.72 26.39 -10.27
C SER A 97 -2.51 25.50 -9.05
N LEU A 98 -1.62 24.51 -9.17
CA LEU A 98 -1.26 23.63 -8.06
C LEU A 98 -0.57 24.42 -6.93
N LEU A 99 -1.23 24.51 -5.78
CA LEU A 99 -0.72 25.07 -4.54
C LEU A 99 -0.81 24.01 -3.44
N PHE A 100 0.27 23.82 -2.69
CA PHE A 100 0.32 22.97 -1.51
C PHE A 100 0.67 23.82 -0.29
N ASP A 101 -0.29 24.00 0.62
CA ASP A 101 -0.12 24.73 1.88
C ASP A 101 -0.19 23.72 3.05
N PRO A 102 0.96 23.25 3.56
CA PRO A 102 1.02 22.30 4.67
C PRO A 102 0.55 22.87 6.00
N GLU A 103 0.71 24.18 6.24
CA GLU A 103 0.30 24.80 7.50
C GLU A 103 -1.23 24.91 7.58
N LYS A 104 -1.87 25.28 6.47
CA LYS A 104 -3.33 25.38 6.39
C LYS A 104 -4.01 24.06 6.02
N ARG A 105 -3.24 23.02 5.67
CA ARG A 105 -3.71 21.73 5.17
C ARG A 105 -4.61 21.87 3.94
N ILE A 106 -4.19 22.68 2.97
CA ILE A 106 -4.92 22.94 1.74
C ILE A 106 -4.09 22.50 0.53
N VAL A 107 -4.76 21.87 -0.42
CA VAL A 107 -4.27 21.67 -1.79
C VAL A 107 -5.23 22.41 -2.71
N GLU A 108 -4.74 23.41 -3.43
CA GLU A 108 -5.51 24.03 -4.52
C GLU A 108 -5.00 23.49 -5.85
N LEU A 109 -5.91 23.19 -6.77
CA LEU A 109 -5.56 22.85 -8.15
C LEU A 109 -6.66 23.26 -9.09
N ASP A 110 -6.30 23.44 -10.36
CA ASP A 110 -7.32 23.48 -11.40
C ASP A 110 -7.84 22.06 -11.65
N LEU A 111 -9.08 21.77 -11.21
CA LEU A 111 -9.70 20.47 -11.46
C LEU A 111 -9.96 20.22 -12.95
N ASP A 112 -9.93 21.22 -13.82
CA ASP A 112 -10.09 21.02 -15.26
C ASP A 112 -8.74 20.71 -15.95
N ASP A 113 -7.61 20.94 -15.27
CA ASP A 113 -6.27 20.62 -15.77
C ASP A 113 -5.87 19.16 -15.44
N ALA A 114 -5.96 18.30 -16.46
CA ALA A 114 -5.59 16.90 -16.37
C ALA A 114 -4.10 16.67 -15.98
N ASN A 115 -3.20 17.61 -16.29
CA ASN A 115 -1.80 17.49 -15.92
C ASN A 115 -1.59 17.77 -14.43
N GLN A 116 -2.35 18.69 -13.85
CA GLN A 116 -2.32 18.94 -12.41
C GLN A 116 -2.91 17.76 -11.64
N LYS A 117 -4.03 17.20 -12.10
CA LYS A 117 -4.62 15.99 -11.53
C LYS A 117 -3.66 14.80 -11.47
N LYS A 118 -2.82 14.60 -12.50
CA LYS A 118 -1.83 13.51 -12.55
C LYS A 118 -0.67 13.68 -11.54
N ARG A 119 -0.50 14.86 -10.96
CA ARG A 119 0.59 15.16 -10.00
C ARG A 119 0.17 14.94 -8.54
N LEU A 120 -1.11 14.68 -8.29
CA LEU A 120 -1.65 14.22 -7.00
C LEU A 120 -1.60 12.70 -6.92
#